data_AF-A0A0K0DNE7-F1
#
_entry.id   AF-A0A0K0DNE7-F1
#
_cell.length_a   1.000
_cell.length_b   1.000
_cell.length_c   1.000
_cell.angle_alpha   90.00
_cell.angle_beta   90.00
_cell.angle_gamma   90.00
#
_symmetry.space_group_name_H-M   'P 1'
#
loop_
_entity.id
_entity.type
_entity.pdbx_description
1 polymer ?
#
loop_
_entity_poly.entity_id
_entity_poly.type
_entity_poly.pdbx_seq_one_letter_code
_entity_poly.pdbx_strand_id
1 'polypeptide(L)'
;MVWSFVNISGSLWLYFIILSVIQCVLWMGDLNFRITKDSGIQWNSHPHGLSSSDIENIIKSDELAIIRKKELAFTAFSEAPIKFAPTYKFEIGTNNYVADRIPSYTDRILFWTKQTSWLECTSYNSIHKESQSDHRPVYATFQARTIVEIPKQQRYPYFLKTEKTCSLS
;
A
#
# COMPACT_ATOMS: atom_id res chain seq x y z
N MET A 1 29.95 -25.83 11.42
CA MET A 1 29.91 -24.47 10.86
C MET A 1 29.14 -23.62 11.86
N VAL A 2 29.86 -22.83 12.64
CA VAL A 2 29.33 -22.04 13.76
C VAL A 2 28.74 -20.76 13.17
N TRP A 3 27.42 -20.57 13.27
CA TRP A 3 26.82 -19.28 12.98
C TRP A 3 27.05 -18.38 14.19
N SER A 4 27.96 -17.42 14.03
CA SER A 4 28.21 -16.40 15.04
C SER A 4 27.12 -15.33 14.90
N PHE A 5 26.19 -15.27 15.86
CA PHE A 5 25.23 -14.19 15.94
C PHE A 5 25.95 -12.94 16.46
N VAL A 6 26.03 -11.90 15.62
CA VAL A 6 26.37 -10.56 16.06
C VAL A 6 25.22 -10.03 16.89
N ASN A 7 25.52 -9.69 18.14
CA ASN A 7 24.60 -9.21 19.15
C ASN A 7 24.27 -7.73 18.88
N ILE A 8 23.03 -7.44 18.46
CA ILE A 8 22.45 -6.08 18.47
C ILE A 8 21.15 -6.17 19.29
N SER A 9 21.27 -6.26 20.61
CA SER A 9 20.19 -6.67 21.53
C SER A 9 19.09 -5.64 21.79
N GLY A 10 19.17 -4.41 21.26
CA GLY A 10 18.12 -3.40 21.44
C GLY A 10 17.13 -3.31 20.27
N SER A 11 17.65 -3.24 19.04
CA SER A 11 16.87 -2.88 17.86
C SER A 11 16.04 -4.03 17.30
N LEU A 12 16.54 -5.26 17.41
CA LEU A 12 15.84 -6.46 16.92
C LEU A 12 14.59 -6.75 17.76
N TRP A 13 14.65 -6.55 19.08
CA TRP A 13 13.52 -6.82 19.97
C TRP A 13 12.33 -5.89 19.74
N LEU A 14 12.59 -4.59 19.51
CA LEU A 14 11.54 -3.64 19.15
C LEU A 14 10.90 -3.99 17.78
N TYR A 15 11.72 -4.43 16.83
CA TYR A 15 11.27 -4.91 15.51
C TYR A 15 10.39 -6.16 15.63
N PHE A 16 10.79 -7.12 16.47
CA PHE A 16 10.00 -8.32 16.78
C PHE A 16 8.67 -7.99 17.46
N ILE A 17 8.64 -7.03 18.40
CA ILE A 17 7.40 -6.61 19.06
C ILE A 17 6.47 -5.92 18.06
N ILE A 18 6.95 -4.96 17.28
CA ILE A 18 6.14 -4.22 16.30
C ILE A 18 5.52 -5.18 15.28
N LEU A 19 6.28 -6.14 14.76
CA LEU A 19 5.75 -7.14 13.83
C LEU A 19 4.87 -8.22 14.51
N SER A 20 4.97 -8.39 15.84
CA SER A 20 4.12 -9.35 16.56
C SER A 20 2.67 -8.87 16.68
N VAL A 21 2.46 -7.56 16.82
CA VAL A 21 1.14 -6.92 16.98
C VAL A 21 0.56 -6.39 15.67
N ILE A 22 1.38 -5.97 14.70
CA ILE A 22 0.88 -5.44 13.44
C ILE A 22 0.42 -6.59 12.53
N GLN A 23 -0.84 -6.53 12.12
CA GLN A 23 -1.47 -7.51 11.24
C GLN A 23 -1.39 -7.08 9.76
N CYS A 24 -1.42 -5.77 9.51
CA CYS A 24 -1.44 -5.15 8.19
C CYS A 24 -0.71 -3.80 8.23
N VAL A 25 0.07 -3.50 7.19
CA VAL A 25 0.71 -2.19 6.96
C VAL A 25 0.34 -1.72 5.56
N LEU A 26 -0.16 -0.49 5.48
CA LEU A 26 -0.26 0.26 4.22
C LEU A 26 0.87 1.29 4.21
N TRP A 27 1.69 1.26 3.17
CA TRP A 27 2.79 2.20 2.96
C TRP A 27 2.53 2.97 1.67
N MET A 28 2.22 4.27 1.78
CA MET A 28 1.82 5.07 0.63
C MET A 28 2.35 6.49 0.68
N GLY A 29 2.52 7.07 -0.51
CA GLY A 29 2.91 8.47 -0.69
C GLY A 29 3.76 8.67 -1.94
N ASP A 30 4.35 9.86 -2.03
CA ASP A 30 5.40 10.17 -3.00
C ASP A 30 6.72 9.54 -2.52
N LEU A 31 7.04 8.38 -3.09
CA LEU A 31 8.30 7.68 -2.86
C LEU A 31 9.42 8.20 -3.76
N ASN A 32 9.08 9.03 -4.75
CA ASN A 32 9.99 9.74 -5.63
C ASN A 32 10.94 8.87 -6.48
N PHE A 33 10.63 7.58 -6.64
CA PHE A 33 11.33 6.69 -7.57
C PHE A 33 11.01 7.04 -9.02
N ARG A 34 12.04 6.99 -9.87
CA ARG A 34 11.97 7.47 -11.25
C ARG A 34 12.09 6.34 -12.26
N ILE A 35 11.56 6.61 -13.45
CA ILE A 35 11.84 5.81 -14.63
C ILE A 35 13.20 6.25 -15.19
N THR A 36 14.11 5.29 -15.34
CA THR A 36 15.52 5.57 -15.67
C THR A 36 15.82 5.65 -17.16
N LYS A 37 14.93 5.11 -18.00
CA LYS A 37 15.14 5.00 -19.44
C LYS A 37 13.96 5.59 -20.20
N ASP A 38 14.26 6.43 -21.18
CA ASP A 38 13.25 6.91 -22.11
C ASP A 38 12.73 5.73 -22.96
N SER A 39 11.41 5.56 -22.95
CA SER A 39 10.70 4.55 -23.73
C SER A 39 10.51 4.95 -25.19
N GLY A 40 10.80 6.22 -25.56
CA GLY A 40 10.51 6.79 -26.87
C GLY A 40 9.02 7.05 -27.09
N ILE A 41 8.22 6.97 -26.03
CA ILE A 41 6.77 7.21 -26.07
C ILE A 41 6.52 8.71 -26.12
N GLN A 42 5.69 9.13 -27.09
CA GLN A 42 5.15 10.49 -27.10
C GLN A 42 4.00 10.59 -26.10
N TRP A 43 4.30 10.92 -24.85
CA TRP A 43 3.36 10.89 -23.73
C TRP A 43 2.10 11.74 -23.94
N ASN A 44 2.27 12.95 -24.49
CA ASN A 44 1.16 13.89 -24.74
C ASN A 44 0.28 13.49 -25.94
N SER A 45 0.70 12.51 -26.74
CA SER A 45 -0.08 11.96 -27.85
C SER A 45 -1.05 10.85 -27.42
N HIS A 46 -1.02 10.45 -26.14
CA HIS A 46 -1.81 9.35 -25.57
C HIS A 46 -2.73 9.83 -24.44
N PRO A 47 -3.71 10.72 -24.72
CA PRO A 47 -4.57 11.31 -23.69
C PRO A 47 -5.49 10.28 -23.01
N HIS A 48 -5.76 9.14 -23.65
CA HIS A 48 -6.59 8.05 -23.12
C HIS A 48 -5.80 6.94 -22.42
N GLY A 49 -4.50 7.16 -22.18
CA GLY A 49 -3.62 6.19 -21.55
C GLY A 49 -2.81 5.36 -22.53
N LEU A 50 -1.94 4.52 -21.98
CA LEU A 50 -1.04 3.64 -22.72
C LEU A 50 -1.58 2.22 -22.81
N SER A 51 -1.09 1.44 -23.78
CA SER A 51 -1.38 0.02 -23.83
C SER A 51 -0.75 -0.71 -22.63
N SER A 52 -1.34 -1.84 -22.22
CA SER A 52 -0.79 -2.66 -21.13
C SER A 52 0.66 -3.08 -21.42
N SER A 53 0.99 -3.41 -22.68
CA SER A 53 2.35 -3.77 -23.08
C SER A 53 3.35 -2.63 -22.94
N ASP A 54 2.92 -1.40 -23.23
CA ASP A 54 3.79 -0.22 -23.06
C ASP A 54 4.09 0.00 -21.59
N ILE A 55 3.06 -0.04 -20.74
CA ILE A 55 3.20 0.08 -19.29
C ILE A 55 4.14 -0.98 -18.73
N GLU A 56 3.95 -2.26 -19.12
CA GLU A 56 4.82 -3.35 -18.70
C GLU A 56 6.28 -3.14 -19.12
N ASN A 57 6.52 -2.59 -20.30
CA ASN A 57 7.87 -2.29 -20.78
C ASN A 57 8.51 -1.13 -20.01
N ILE A 58 7.75 -0.08 -19.72
CA ILE A 58 8.21 1.07 -18.93
C ILE A 58 8.59 0.62 -17.51
N ILE A 59 7.74 -0.18 -16.86
CA ILE A 59 7.93 -0.64 -15.47
C ILE A 59 9.24 -1.44 -15.30
N LYS A 60 9.77 -2.08 -16.36
CA LYS A 60 11.09 -2.73 -16.31
C LYS A 60 12.24 -1.77 -15.99
N SER A 61 12.04 -0.48 -16.22
CA SER A 61 13.02 0.60 -15.97
C SER A 61 12.65 1.50 -14.78
N ASP A 62 11.59 1.16 -14.04
CA ASP A 62 11.19 1.82 -12.79
C ASP A 62 12.14 1.46 -11.65
N GLU A 63 12.70 2.46 -10.97
CA GLU A 63 13.66 2.25 -9.88
C GLU A 63 13.06 1.41 -8.75
N LEU A 64 11.80 1.66 -8.35
CA LEU A 64 11.16 0.89 -7.27
C LEU A 64 10.99 -0.58 -7.66
N ALA A 65 10.54 -0.86 -8.89
CA ALA A 65 10.44 -2.22 -9.41
C ALA A 65 11.81 -2.92 -9.42
N ILE A 66 12.87 -2.22 -9.83
CA ILE A 66 14.23 -2.75 -9.87
C ILE A 66 14.76 -3.06 -8.46
N ILE A 67 14.64 -2.15 -7.48
CA ILE A 67 15.16 -2.38 -6.13
C ILE A 67 14.37 -3.46 -5.39
N ARG A 68 13.06 -3.56 -5.62
CA ARG A 68 12.22 -4.64 -5.05
C ARG A 68 12.61 -5.99 -5.63
N LYS A 69 12.84 -6.06 -6.96
CA LYS A 69 13.34 -7.28 -7.62
C LYS A 69 14.73 -7.69 -7.13
N LYS A 70 15.57 -6.72 -6.74
CA LYS A 70 16.89 -6.96 -6.13
C LYS A 70 16.84 -7.17 -4.62
N GLU A 71 15.64 -7.18 -4.02
CA GLU A 71 15.42 -7.36 -2.59
C GLU A 71 16.15 -6.31 -1.70
N LEU A 72 16.42 -5.12 -2.26
CA LEU A 72 17.16 -4.05 -1.57
C LEU A 72 16.25 -3.15 -0.71
N ALA A 73 14.97 -3.06 -1.06
CA ALA A 73 13.97 -2.30 -0.32
C ALA A 73 12.57 -2.88 -0.55
N PHE A 74 11.68 -2.72 0.42
CA PHE A 74 10.28 -3.17 0.34
C PHE A 74 10.09 -4.65 -0.04
N THR A 75 11.06 -5.51 0.27
CA THR A 75 11.07 -6.94 -0.12
C THR A 75 9.85 -7.70 0.41
N ALA A 76 9.43 -7.41 1.64
CA ALA A 76 8.25 -8.04 2.22
C ALA A 76 6.92 -7.45 1.68
N PHE A 77 6.94 -6.25 1.11
CA PHE A 77 5.75 -5.56 0.68
C PHE A 77 5.30 -6.01 -0.71
N SER A 78 3.98 -6.14 -0.85
CA SER A 78 3.28 -6.32 -2.11
C SER A 78 2.85 -4.98 -2.69
N GLU A 79 2.68 -4.94 -4.01
CA GLU A 79 2.10 -3.82 -4.73
C GLU A 79 1.22 -4.40 -5.83
N ALA A 80 0.03 -3.83 -6.02
CA ALA A 80 -0.87 -4.28 -7.08
C ALA A 80 -0.29 -3.91 -8.47
N PRO A 81 -0.64 -4.64 -9.54
CA PRO A 81 -0.16 -4.32 -10.88
C PRO A 81 -0.53 -2.89 -11.29
N ILE A 82 0.45 -2.09 -11.70
CA ILE A 82 0.23 -0.76 -12.24
C ILE A 82 -0.36 -0.89 -13.65
N LYS A 83 -1.53 -0.28 -13.86
CA LYS A 83 -2.28 -0.30 -15.12
C LYS A 83 -2.70 1.10 -15.57
N PHE A 84 -2.05 2.12 -15.02
CA PHE A 84 -2.33 3.53 -15.26
C PHE A 84 -1.05 4.23 -15.73
N ALA A 85 -1.17 5.42 -16.30
CA ALA A 85 -0.03 6.17 -16.80
C ALA A 85 0.76 6.84 -15.66
N PRO A 86 2.02 7.25 -15.87
CA PRO A 86 2.83 7.89 -14.84
C PRO A 86 2.15 9.10 -14.19
N THR A 87 2.39 9.30 -12.90
CA THR A 87 1.65 10.30 -12.10
C THR A 87 2.38 11.62 -11.98
N TYR A 88 3.62 11.70 -12.48
CA TYR A 88 4.50 12.85 -12.40
C TYR A 88 5.41 12.91 -13.63
N LYS A 89 5.86 14.05 -14.18
CA LYS A 89 5.53 15.43 -13.80
C LYS A 89 4.61 16.04 -14.86
N PHE A 90 3.52 16.64 -14.41
CA PHE A 90 2.59 17.38 -15.26
C PHE A 90 2.90 18.88 -15.25
N GLU A 91 2.56 19.56 -16.35
CA GLU A 91 2.40 21.01 -16.34
C GLU A 91 1.20 21.40 -15.46
N ILE A 92 1.37 22.43 -14.62
CA ILE A 92 0.34 22.84 -13.68
C ILE A 92 -0.91 23.33 -14.45
N GLY A 93 -2.08 22.85 -14.04
CA GLY A 93 -3.36 23.24 -14.64
C GLY A 93 -3.68 22.56 -15.97
N THR A 94 -2.80 21.69 -16.49
CA THR A 94 -3.04 20.90 -17.71
C THR A 94 -2.89 19.42 -17.41
N ASN A 95 -3.18 18.55 -18.37
CA ASN A 95 -2.89 17.11 -18.32
C ASN A 95 -1.71 16.71 -19.23
N ASN A 96 -0.87 17.68 -19.60
CA ASN A 96 0.33 17.45 -20.37
C ASN A 96 1.51 17.14 -19.44
N TYR A 97 2.31 16.16 -19.83
CA TYR A 97 3.61 15.94 -19.20
C TYR A 97 4.61 17.01 -19.64
N VAL A 98 5.49 17.38 -18.71
CA VAL A 98 6.59 18.31 -18.97
C VAL A 98 7.60 17.67 -19.93
N ALA A 99 7.90 18.35 -21.05
CA ALA A 99 8.65 17.79 -22.17
C ALA A 99 10.13 17.41 -21.86
N ASP A 100 10.77 18.07 -20.90
CA ASP A 100 12.17 17.83 -20.53
C ASP A 100 12.34 16.81 -19.39
N ARG A 101 11.26 16.12 -19.01
CA ARG A 101 11.24 15.11 -17.95
C ARG A 101 10.69 13.80 -18.48
N ILE A 102 11.28 12.69 -18.02
CA ILE A 102 10.69 11.36 -18.19
C ILE A 102 9.54 11.22 -17.19
N PRO A 103 8.29 11.01 -17.64
CA PRO A 103 7.19 10.72 -16.73
C PRO A 103 7.48 9.50 -15.86
N SER A 104 7.17 9.57 -14.57
CA SER A 104 7.57 8.61 -13.52
C SER A 104 6.41 8.26 -12.58
N TYR A 105 6.45 7.06 -12.00
CA TYR A 105 5.52 6.59 -10.97
C TYR A 105 6.06 6.92 -9.58
N THR A 106 6.02 8.20 -9.21
CA THR A 106 6.52 8.69 -7.92
C THR A 106 5.57 8.34 -6.77
N ASP A 107 4.27 8.35 -7.05
CA ASP A 107 3.21 8.12 -6.08
C ASP A 107 2.82 6.63 -6.06
N ARG A 108 3.04 5.95 -4.92
CA ARG A 108 2.93 4.48 -4.83
C ARG A 108 2.16 4.05 -3.59
N ILE A 109 1.49 2.92 -3.68
CA ILE A 109 0.79 2.27 -2.57
C ILE A 109 1.27 0.82 -2.46
N LEU A 110 2.04 0.54 -1.42
CA LEU A 110 2.52 -0.79 -1.07
C LEU A 110 1.79 -1.29 0.17
N PHE A 111 1.67 -2.60 0.31
CA PHE A 111 1.01 -3.22 1.45
C PHE A 111 1.73 -4.47 1.92
N TRP A 112 1.71 -4.70 3.22
CA TRP A 112 2.19 -5.92 3.84
C TRP A 112 1.13 -6.46 4.79
N THR A 113 1.02 -7.78 4.86
CA THR A 113 0.13 -8.46 5.79
C THR A 113 0.81 -9.66 6.40
N LYS A 114 0.51 -9.95 7.66
CA LYS A 114 0.99 -11.16 8.33
C LYS A 114 0.47 -12.45 7.67
N GLN A 115 -0.75 -12.43 7.14
CA GLN A 115 -1.30 -13.50 6.30
C GLN A 115 -1.79 -12.91 4.98
N THR A 116 -1.26 -13.42 3.87
CA THR A 116 -1.55 -12.93 2.51
C THR A 116 -3.04 -12.97 2.14
N SER A 117 -3.82 -13.85 2.75
CA SER A 117 -5.27 -13.95 2.51
C SER A 117 -6.11 -12.89 3.22
N TRP A 118 -5.50 -12.05 4.06
CA TRP A 118 -6.22 -11.06 4.87
C TRP A 118 -6.48 -9.75 4.14
N LEU A 119 -5.70 -9.42 3.11
CA LEU A 119 -5.86 -8.17 2.37
C LEU A 119 -5.76 -8.45 0.88
N GLU A 120 -6.80 -8.06 0.16
CA GLU A 120 -6.83 -8.13 -1.29
C GLU A 120 -7.00 -6.73 -1.86
N CYS A 121 -6.10 -6.32 -2.75
CA CYS A 121 -6.24 -5.06 -3.47
C CYS A 121 -7.25 -5.23 -4.62
N THR A 122 -8.41 -4.60 -4.50
CA THR A 122 -9.50 -4.71 -5.48
C THR A 122 -9.42 -3.66 -6.58
N SER A 123 -8.79 -2.52 -6.32
CA SER A 123 -8.46 -1.53 -7.34
C SER A 123 -7.15 -0.82 -7.02
N TYR A 124 -6.41 -0.44 -8.06
CA TYR A 124 -5.20 0.38 -7.96
C TYR A 124 -5.09 1.23 -9.22
N ASN A 125 -5.29 2.54 -9.09
CA ASN A 125 -5.39 3.43 -10.24
C ASN A 125 -5.03 4.88 -9.85
N SER A 126 -4.97 5.76 -10.84
CA SER A 126 -4.75 7.19 -10.69
C SER A 126 -5.89 8.01 -11.29
N ILE A 127 -6.03 9.25 -10.83
CA ILE A 127 -7.02 10.20 -11.34
C ILE A 127 -6.30 11.22 -12.22
N HIS A 128 -6.35 11.03 -13.54
CA HIS A 128 -5.74 11.92 -14.55
C HIS A 128 -6.67 13.10 -14.91
N LYS A 129 -7.08 13.87 -13.91
CA LYS A 129 -7.83 15.11 -14.12
C LYS A 129 -6.89 16.30 -14.00
N GLU A 130 -7.14 17.36 -14.77
CA GLU A 130 -6.41 18.61 -14.65
C GLU A 130 -6.48 19.10 -13.20
N SER A 131 -5.33 19.48 -12.66
CA SER A 131 -5.23 19.90 -11.27
C SER A 131 -4.14 20.97 -11.13
N GLN A 132 -4.15 21.67 -9.99
CA GLN A 132 -3.09 22.62 -9.63
C GLN A 132 -1.83 21.93 -9.07
N SER A 133 -1.79 20.60 -9.11
CA SER A 133 -0.62 19.80 -8.79
C SER A 133 0.03 19.29 -10.07
N ASP A 134 1.35 19.20 -10.05
CA ASP A 134 2.15 18.49 -11.04
C ASP A 134 2.16 16.97 -10.82
N HIS A 135 1.51 16.49 -9.76
CA HIS A 135 1.20 15.09 -9.50
C HIS A 135 -0.26 14.74 -9.81
N ARG A 136 -0.53 13.46 -10.07
CA ARG A 136 -1.89 12.91 -10.16
C ARG A 136 -2.19 12.00 -8.97
N PRO A 137 -3.34 12.20 -8.29
CA PRO A 137 -3.70 11.37 -7.15
C PRO A 137 -3.73 9.89 -7.52
N VAL A 138 -3.11 9.06 -6.67
CA VAL A 138 -3.15 7.60 -6.75
C VAL A 138 -4.03 7.08 -5.64
N TYR A 139 -4.86 6.08 -5.95
CA TYR A 139 -5.71 5.41 -4.99
C TYR A 139 -5.64 3.90 -5.14
N ALA A 140 -5.88 3.21 -4.03
CA ALA A 140 -6.10 1.78 -4.00
C ALA A 140 -7.25 1.46 -3.05
N THR A 141 -8.07 0.47 -3.42
CA THR A 141 -9.11 -0.07 -2.55
C THR A 141 -8.73 -1.48 -2.12
N PHE A 142 -8.98 -1.79 -0.86
CA PHE A 142 -8.65 -3.08 -0.28
C PHE A 142 -9.87 -3.74 0.34
N GLN A 143 -10.02 -5.04 0.12
CA GLN A 143 -10.90 -5.89 0.89
C GLN A 143 -10.09 -6.53 2.02
N ALA A 144 -10.42 -6.17 3.26
CA ALA A 144 -9.77 -6.69 4.45
C ALA A 144 -10.63 -7.74 5.14
N ARG A 145 -10.05 -8.90 5.46
CA ARG A 145 -10.68 -9.88 6.35
C ARG A 145 -10.39 -9.50 7.80
N THR A 146 -11.44 -9.29 8.57
CA THR A 146 -11.34 -9.02 10.01
C THR A 146 -11.72 -10.27 10.79
N ILE A 147 -10.95 -10.58 11.83
CA ILE A 147 -11.36 -11.55 12.85
C ILE A 147 -12.10 -10.74 13.90
N VAL A 148 -13.42 -10.90 13.96
CA VAL A 148 -14.20 -10.34 15.06
C VAL A 148 -14.12 -11.32 16.21
N GLU A 149 -13.29 -11.02 17.20
CA GLU A 149 -13.44 -11.66 18.50
C GLU A 149 -14.73 -11.14 19.12
N ILE A 150 -15.79 -11.95 19.06
CA ILE A 150 -17.00 -11.68 19.84
C ILE A 150 -16.58 -11.88 21.30
N PRO A 151 -16.64 -10.84 22.16
CA PRO A 151 -16.37 -11.02 23.58
C PRO A 151 -17.31 -12.11 24.07
N LYS A 152 -16.77 -13.22 24.60
CA LYS A 152 -17.60 -14.22 25.27
C LYS A 152 -18.40 -13.47 26.31
N GLN A 153 -19.72 -13.44 26.15
CA GLN A 153 -20.63 -12.86 27.14
C GLN A 153 -20.32 -13.59 28.45
N GLN A 154 -19.65 -12.89 29.37
CA GLN A 154 -19.28 -13.44 30.65
C GLN A 154 -20.59 -13.60 31.40
N ARG A 155 -21.21 -14.79 31.30
CA ARG A 155 -22.31 -15.19 32.19
C ARG A 155 -21.71 -15.18 33.59
N TYR A 156 -21.90 -14.08 34.31
CA TYR A 156 -21.71 -14.07 35.76
C TYR A 156 -22.82 -14.95 36.36
N PRO A 157 -22.49 -16.11 36.97
CA PRO A 157 -23.45 -16.76 37.85
C PRO A 157 -23.49 -15.96 39.15
N TYR A 158 -24.66 -15.86 39.79
CA TYR A 158 -25.01 -15.03 40.96
C TYR A 158 -25.45 -13.60 40.60
N PHE A 159 -26.70 -13.17 40.82
CA PHE A 159 -27.60 -13.43 41.94
C PHE A 159 -29.06 -13.61 41.49
N LEU A 160 -29.67 -14.73 41.89
CA LEU A 160 -31.11 -14.77 42.15
C LEU A 160 -31.37 -13.87 43.37
N LYS A 161 -31.97 -12.69 43.19
CA LYS A 161 -32.67 -12.02 44.29
C LYS A 161 -34.05 -12.66 44.36
N THR A 162 -34.25 -13.48 45.39
CA THR A 162 -35.55 -13.88 45.86
C THR A 162 -36.35 -12.63 46.22
N GLU A 163 -37.45 -12.39 45.51
CA GLU A 163 -38.45 -11.43 45.95
C GLU A 163 -39.13 -11.99 47.20
N LYS A 164 -38.84 -11.38 48.36
CA LYS A 164 -39.65 -11.57 49.56
C LYS A 164 -40.96 -10.82 49.36
N THR A 165 -42.04 -11.58 49.42
CA THR A 165 -43.42 -11.11 49.60
C THR A 165 -43.53 -10.13 50.76
N CYS A 166 -44.26 -9.03 50.56
CA CYS A 166 -44.83 -8.25 51.64
C CYS A 166 -46.28 -7.92 51.28
N SER A 167 -47.19 -8.71 51.83
CA SER A 167 -48.62 -8.39 51.95
C SER A 167 -48.79 -7.42 53.12
N LEU A 168 -49.47 -6.30 52.89
CA LEU A 168 -50.02 -5.48 53.96
C LEU A 168 -51.52 -5.28 53.73
N SER A 169 -52.25 -5.73 54.75
CA SER A 169 -53.62 -5.46 55.23
C SER A 169 -54.52 -4.56 54.40
#